data_AF-A0A0D0GZ82-F1
#
_entry.id   AF-A0A0D0GZ82-F1
#
_cell.length_a   1.000
_cell.length_b   1.000
_cell.length_c   1.000
_cell.angle_alpha   90.00
_cell.angle_beta   90.00
_cell.angle_gamma   90.00
#
_symmetry.space_group_name_H-M   'P 1'
#
loop_
_entity.id
_entity.type
_entity.pdbx_description
1 polymer ?
#
loop_
_entity_poly.entity_id
_entity_poly.type
_entity_poly.pdbx_seq_one_letter_code
_entity_poly.pdbx_strand_id
1 'polypeptide(L)'
;MKPISRLLLIVLVTAAFSLVAWQFPGILSKDAVRYLSAIFVGVTSVLTVFFTQMNNVTGVGILTGREMERYVAVRSGIRSRFWFVLAVCVASSFIMWILSTKRVSSIDYIQGLAVGFLVGVGLNYLLVVLRWINDLWEFADQLRLIEQRKRDQETALKRLADAAK
;
A
#
# COMPACT_ATOMS: atom_id res chain seq x y z
N MET A 1 1.04 -9.49 -6.91
CA MET A 1 2.22 -9.70 -7.79
C MET A 1 2.99 -10.89 -7.27
N LYS A 2 3.49 -11.77 -8.15
CA LYS A 2 4.36 -12.89 -7.75
C LYS A 2 5.65 -12.31 -7.13
N PRO A 3 6.28 -12.97 -6.13
CA PRO A 3 7.48 -12.45 -5.48
C PRO A 3 8.61 -12.14 -6.47
N ILE A 4 8.74 -12.96 -7.52
CA ILE A 4 9.70 -12.78 -8.61
C ILE A 4 9.48 -11.45 -9.35
N SER A 5 8.23 -11.07 -9.66
CA SER A 5 7.96 -9.82 -10.38
C SER A 5 8.18 -8.57 -9.53
N ARG A 6 8.14 -8.70 -8.19
CA ARG A 6 8.44 -7.61 -7.26
C ARG A 6 9.94 -7.32 -7.21
N LEU A 7 10.76 -8.38 -7.11
CA LEU A 7 12.21 -8.26 -7.14
C LEU A 7 12.70 -7.73 -8.49
N LEU A 8 12.12 -8.23 -9.58
CA LEU A 8 12.46 -7.79 -10.93
C LEU A 8 12.17 -6.30 -11.13
N LEU A 9 11.04 -5.79 -10.61
CA LEU A 9 10.72 -4.36 -10.63
C LEU A 9 11.74 -3.54 -9.84
N ILE A 10 12.13 -3.98 -8.63
CA ILE A 10 13.13 -3.28 -7.82
C ILE A 10 14.47 -3.25 -8.56
N VAL A 11 14.91 -4.38 -9.14
CA VAL A 11 16.17 -4.48 -9.89
C VAL A 11 16.13 -3.58 -11.12
N LEU A 12 15.05 -3.59 -11.91
CA LEU A 12 14.91 -2.74 -13.09
C LEU A 12 14.93 -1.25 -12.75
N VAL A 13 14.17 -0.84 -11.72
CA VAL A 13 14.15 0.56 -11.28
C VAL A 13 15.52 0.98 -10.76
N THR A 14 16.19 0.13 -9.99
CA THR A 14 17.54 0.39 -9.47
C THR A 14 18.55 0.56 -10.61
N ALA A 15 18.52 -0.34 -11.60
CA ALA A 15 19.41 -0.31 -12.76
C ALA A 15 19.14 0.93 -13.63
N ALA A 16 17.87 1.22 -13.93
CA ALA A 16 17.48 2.40 -14.71
C ALA A 16 17.90 3.70 -14.02
N PHE A 17 17.65 3.82 -12.71
CA PHE A 17 18.02 4.99 -11.93
C PHE A 17 19.54 5.16 -11.86
N SER A 18 20.29 4.07 -11.72
CA SER A 18 21.76 4.11 -11.68
C SER A 18 22.37 4.52 -13.02
N LEU A 19 21.81 4.04 -14.14
CA LEU A 19 22.20 4.48 -15.49
C LEU A 19 21.93 5.97 -15.71
N VAL A 20 20.75 6.44 -15.27
CA VAL A 20 20.37 7.84 -15.36
C VAL A 20 21.25 8.72 -14.47
N ALA A 21 21.58 8.28 -13.25
CA ALA A 21 22.48 9.00 -12.34
C ALA A 21 23.93 9.05 -12.86
N TRP A 22 24.37 8.02 -13.61
CA TRP A 22 25.66 8.03 -14.31
C TRP A 22 25.68 9.10 -15.40
N GLN A 23 24.66 9.14 -16.25
CA GLN A 23 24.59 10.10 -17.37
C GLN A 23 24.32 11.54 -16.90
N PHE A 24 23.55 11.69 -15.82
CA PHE A 24 23.10 12.97 -15.29
C PHE A 24 23.37 13.05 -13.77
N PRO A 25 24.62 13.37 -13.37
CA PRO A 25 24.99 13.41 -11.95
C PRO A 25 24.19 14.45 -11.14
N GLY A 26 23.57 15.45 -11.80
CA GLY A 26 22.67 16.41 -11.16
C GLY A 26 21.43 15.80 -10.49
N ILE A 27 21.05 14.56 -10.85
CA ILE A 27 19.95 13.82 -10.22
C ILE A 27 20.30 13.33 -8.81
N LEU A 28 21.60 13.28 -8.47
CA LEU A 28 22.09 13.02 -7.12
C LEU A 28 22.38 14.31 -6.33
N SER A 29 21.98 15.47 -6.86
CA SER A 29 22.04 16.72 -6.09
C SER A 29 21.20 16.63 -4.82
N LYS A 30 21.59 17.38 -3.79
CA LYS A 30 20.88 17.39 -2.50
C LYS A 30 19.38 17.66 -2.66
N ASP A 31 19.03 18.57 -3.56
CA ASP A 31 17.64 18.94 -3.82
C ASP A 31 16.89 17.82 -4.53
N ALA A 32 17.49 17.19 -5.53
CA ALA A 32 16.89 16.06 -6.24
C ALA A 32 16.65 14.85 -5.31
N VAL A 33 17.61 14.50 -4.44
CA VAL A 33 17.44 13.43 -3.43
C VAL A 33 16.33 13.79 -2.44
N ARG A 34 16.20 15.07 -2.06
CA ARG A 34 15.07 15.55 -1.25
C ARG A 34 13.73 15.35 -1.95
N TYR A 35 13.62 15.69 -3.24
CA TYR A 35 12.38 15.46 -4.00
C TYR A 35 12.05 13.98 -4.14
N LEU A 36 13.05 13.10 -4.26
CA LEU A 36 12.82 11.65 -4.30
C LEU A 36 12.22 11.10 -3.00
N SER A 37 12.48 11.74 -1.86
CA SER A 37 11.82 11.38 -0.60
C SER A 37 10.31 11.60 -0.62
N ALA A 38 9.79 12.44 -1.52
CA ALA A 38 8.35 12.64 -1.70
C ALA A 38 7.61 11.36 -2.13
N ILE A 39 8.32 10.39 -2.72
CA ILE A 39 7.76 9.07 -3.03
C ILE A 39 7.26 8.38 -1.74
N PHE A 40 8.01 8.48 -0.64
CA PHE A 40 7.60 7.91 0.64
C PHE A 40 6.44 8.67 1.27
N VAL A 41 6.35 9.98 1.05
CA VAL A 41 5.17 10.78 1.44
C VAL A 41 3.94 10.32 0.66
N GLY A 42 4.08 10.05 -0.64
CA GLY A 42 3.02 9.46 -1.48
C GLY A 42 2.58 8.09 -0.97
N VAL A 43 3.53 7.18 -0.71
CA VAL A 43 3.24 5.85 -0.15
C VAL A 43 2.52 5.99 1.19
N THR A 44 3.00 6.86 2.09
CA THR A 44 2.39 7.08 3.41
C THR A 44 0.97 7.62 3.28
N SER A 45 0.73 8.59 2.39
CA SER A 45 -0.59 9.17 2.15
C SER A 45 -1.58 8.11 1.67
N VAL A 46 -1.18 7.28 0.69
CA VAL A 46 -1.99 6.16 0.20
C VAL A 46 -2.22 5.11 1.31
N LEU A 47 -1.22 4.87 2.17
CA LEU A 47 -1.34 3.98 3.33
C LEU A 47 -2.38 4.50 4.34
N THR A 48 -2.40 5.81 4.60
CA THR A 48 -3.38 6.45 5.50
C THR A 48 -4.79 6.39 4.94
N VAL A 49 -4.94 6.62 3.62
CA VAL A 49 -6.24 6.44 2.93
C VAL A 49 -6.71 5.00 3.09
N PHE A 50 -5.85 4.01 2.84
CA PHE A 50 -6.17 2.60 3.04
C PHE A 50 -6.62 2.30 4.49
N PHE A 51 -5.89 2.81 5.48
CA PHE A 51 -6.23 2.59 6.89
C PHE A 51 -7.58 3.21 7.27
N THR A 52 -7.86 4.41 6.76
CA THR A 52 -9.15 5.09 6.97
C THR A 52 -10.29 4.29 6.35
N GLN A 53 -10.12 3.84 5.11
CA GLN A 53 -11.14 3.02 4.42
C GLN A 53 -11.38 1.68 5.11
N MET A 54 -10.32 1.00 5.55
CA MET A 54 -10.43 -0.25 6.30
C MET A 54 -11.26 -0.07 7.58
N ASN A 55 -11.14 1.07 8.27
CA ASN A 55 -11.96 1.37 9.46
C ASN A 55 -13.41 1.77 9.13
N ASN A 56 -13.66 2.31 7.93
CA ASN A 56 -15.02 2.64 7.50
C ASN A 56 -15.80 1.42 7.01
N VAL A 57 -15.13 0.45 6.38
CA VAL A 57 -15.73 -0.82 5.95
C VAL A 57 -16.07 -1.74 7.15
N THR A 58 -15.61 -1.42 8.37
CA THR A 58 -15.85 -2.26 9.56
C THR A 58 -17.23 -2.18 10.23
N GLY A 59 -18.19 -1.39 9.76
CA GLY A 59 -19.60 -1.54 10.12
C GLY A 59 -20.32 -2.10 8.91
N VAL A 60 -21.05 -3.22 8.96
CA VAL A 60 -22.44 -3.29 9.46
C VAL A 60 -22.70 -4.73 9.96
N GLY A 61 -23.43 -4.87 11.08
CA GLY A 61 -23.69 -6.11 11.83
C GLY A 61 -24.43 -7.24 11.09
N ILE A 62 -23.84 -7.76 10.01
CA ILE A 62 -24.42 -8.76 9.10
C ILE A 62 -23.61 -10.07 9.12
N LEU A 63 -22.38 -10.02 9.64
CA LEU A 63 -21.47 -11.15 9.76
C LEU A 63 -21.88 -12.03 10.95
N THR A 64 -21.99 -13.33 10.71
CA THR A 64 -22.19 -14.32 11.78
C THR A 64 -20.95 -14.34 12.70
N GLY A 65 -21.10 -14.80 13.95
CA GLY A 65 -19.98 -14.80 14.93
C GLY A 65 -18.68 -15.44 14.42
N ARG A 66 -18.78 -16.53 13.65
CA ARG A 66 -17.61 -17.18 13.00
C ARG A 66 -16.99 -16.36 11.88
N GLU A 67 -17.78 -15.63 11.11
CA GLU A 67 -17.28 -14.73 10.07
C GLU A 67 -16.61 -13.50 10.69
N MET A 68 -17.11 -13.04 11.83
CA MET A 68 -16.52 -11.94 12.59
C MET A 68 -15.15 -12.32 13.17
N GLU A 69 -14.97 -13.54 13.67
CA GLU A 69 -13.65 -14.05 14.11
C GLU A 69 -12.65 -14.11 12.95
N ARG A 70 -13.05 -14.66 11.79
CA ARG A 70 -12.20 -14.67 10.59
C ARG A 70 -11.83 -13.26 10.15
N TYR A 71 -12.80 -12.35 10.19
CA TYR A 71 -12.60 -10.95 9.84
C TYR A 71 -11.58 -10.27 10.77
N VAL A 72 -11.69 -10.47 12.09
CA VAL A 72 -10.74 -9.95 13.08
C VAL A 72 -9.33 -10.48 12.84
N ALA A 73 -9.18 -11.78 12.53
CA ALA A 73 -7.89 -12.39 12.22
C ALA A 73 -7.26 -11.78 10.96
N VAL A 74 -8.04 -11.59 9.90
CA VAL A 74 -7.59 -10.95 8.66
C VAL A 74 -7.19 -9.49 8.92
N ARG A 75 -8.00 -8.75 9.67
CA ARG A 75 -7.72 -7.35 10.03
C ARG A 75 -6.43 -7.21 10.84
N SER A 76 -6.19 -8.11 11.78
CA SER A 76 -4.92 -8.15 12.54
C SER A 76 -3.73 -8.38 11.62
N GLY A 77 -3.84 -9.32 10.66
CA GLY A 77 -2.82 -9.57 9.66
C GLY A 77 -2.53 -8.36 8.76
N ILE A 78 -3.58 -7.67 8.31
CA ILE A 78 -3.47 -6.44 7.51
C ILE A 78 -2.83 -5.32 8.33
N ARG A 79 -3.22 -5.15 9.60
CA ARG A 79 -2.65 -4.14 10.51
C ARG A 79 -1.16 -4.37 10.74
N SER A 80 -0.73 -5.60 10.95
CA SER A 80 0.70 -5.93 11.09
C SER A 80 1.49 -5.55 9.82
N ARG A 81 0.95 -5.88 8.64
CA ARG A 81 1.55 -5.49 7.35
C ARG A 81 1.60 -3.98 7.16
N PHE A 82 0.55 -3.25 7.58
CA PHE A 82 0.53 -1.79 7.56
C PHE A 82 1.69 -1.20 8.39
N TRP A 83 1.85 -1.63 9.64
CA TRP A 83 2.92 -1.13 10.50
C TRP A 83 4.31 -1.47 9.96
N PHE A 84 4.46 -2.65 9.38
CA PHE A 84 5.71 -3.04 8.72
C PHE A 84 6.04 -2.11 7.54
N VAL A 85 5.09 -1.87 6.63
CA VAL A 85 5.29 -0.98 5.48
C VAL A 85 5.60 0.45 5.95
N LEU A 86 4.87 0.95 6.95
CA LEU A 86 5.12 2.26 7.54
C LEU A 86 6.53 2.37 8.12
N ALA A 87 6.98 1.37 8.88
CA ALA A 87 8.33 1.33 9.43
C ALA A 87 9.39 1.34 8.34
N VAL A 88 9.18 0.60 7.26
CA VAL A 88 10.09 0.61 6.09
C VAL A 88 10.12 1.99 5.43
N CYS A 89 8.98 2.65 5.22
CA CYS A 89 8.94 3.99 4.65
C CYS A 89 9.67 5.03 5.51
N VAL A 90 9.51 4.97 6.84
CA VAL A 90 10.21 5.86 7.78
C VAL A 90 11.71 5.59 7.74
N ALA A 91 12.13 4.33 7.78
CA ALA A 91 13.54 3.95 7.71
C ALA A 91 14.17 4.39 6.37
N SER A 92 13.51 4.15 5.25
CA SER A 92 13.98 4.56 3.93
C SER A 92 14.08 6.08 3.78
N SER A 93 13.12 6.83 4.33
CA SER A 93 13.16 8.30 4.35
C SER A 93 14.34 8.81 5.17
N PHE A 94 14.60 8.20 6.34
CA PHE A 94 15.73 8.54 7.18
C PHE A 94 17.08 8.24 6.49
N ILE A 95 17.19 7.10 5.80
CA ILE A 95 18.38 6.76 5.01
C ILE A 95 18.59 7.78 3.87
N MET A 96 17.54 8.14 3.12
CA MET A 96 17.64 9.19 2.09
C MET A 96 18.09 10.53 2.66
N TRP A 97 17.60 10.90 3.84
CA TRP A 97 18.01 12.12 4.53
C TRP A 97 19.50 12.08 4.87
N ILE A 98 20.00 10.99 5.45
CA ILE A 98 21.45 10.81 5.72
C ILE A 98 22.25 10.93 4.42
N LEU A 99 21.83 10.23 3.36
CA LEU A 99 22.51 10.30 2.06
C LEU A 99 22.55 11.73 1.49
N SER A 100 21.51 12.53 1.71
CA SER A 100 21.47 13.94 1.26
C SER A 100 22.44 14.86 2.03
N THR A 101 22.83 14.49 3.25
CA THR A 101 23.72 15.32 4.08
C THR A 101 25.19 15.13 3.79
N LYS A 102 25.60 13.97 3.26
CA LYS A 102 27.00 13.69 2.89
C LYS A 102 27.45 14.62 1.75
N ARG A 103 28.62 15.26 1.91
CA ARG A 103 29.26 16.01 0.81
C ARG A 103 29.80 14.99 -0.17
N VAL A 104 29.17 14.93 -1.34
CA VAL A 104 29.55 14.05 -2.45
C VAL A 104 30.78 14.66 -3.11
N SER A 105 31.98 14.12 -2.81
CA SER A 105 33.24 14.61 -3.39
C SER A 105 33.58 13.99 -4.75
N SER A 106 32.77 13.06 -5.24
CA SER A 106 32.91 12.41 -6.56
C SER A 106 31.64 11.60 -6.82
N ILE A 107 31.35 11.27 -8.08
CA ILE A 107 30.20 10.42 -8.49
C ILE A 107 30.31 9.07 -7.76
N ASP A 108 29.62 8.96 -6.63
CA ASP A 108 29.67 7.78 -5.78
C ASP A 108 28.63 6.80 -6.33
N TYR A 109 29.07 5.86 -7.18
CA TYR A 109 28.19 4.86 -7.80
C TYR A 109 27.34 4.10 -6.78
N ILE A 110 27.90 3.91 -5.57
CA ILE A 110 27.23 3.29 -4.43
C ILE A 110 26.02 4.12 -3.98
N GLN A 111 26.12 5.45 -4.00
CA GLN A 111 25.01 6.33 -3.65
C GLN A 111 23.90 6.28 -4.70
N GLY A 112 24.26 6.24 -5.99
CA GLY A 112 23.29 6.06 -7.08
C GLY A 112 22.50 4.76 -6.96
N LEU A 113 23.19 3.65 -6.68
CA LEU A 113 22.58 2.35 -6.44
C LEU A 113 21.68 2.35 -5.19
N ALA A 114 22.13 2.95 -4.10
CA ALA A 114 21.36 3.02 -2.86
C ALA A 114 20.07 3.84 -3.04
N VAL A 115 20.16 5.00 -3.70
CA VAL A 115 18.98 5.84 -4.00
C VAL A 115 18.03 5.12 -4.96
N GLY A 116 18.56 4.53 -6.04
CA GLY A 116 17.77 3.76 -6.99
C GLY A 116 17.04 2.57 -6.34
N PHE A 117 17.70 1.87 -5.43
CA PHE A 117 17.11 0.78 -4.65
C PHE A 117 15.97 1.27 -3.76
N LEU A 118 16.19 2.36 -3.01
CA LEU A 118 15.17 2.94 -2.14
C LEU A 118 13.95 3.43 -2.94
N VAL A 119 14.17 4.04 -4.10
CA VAL A 119 13.10 4.44 -5.03
C VAL A 119 12.33 3.22 -5.55
N GLY A 120 13.03 2.17 -5.98
CA GLY A 120 12.41 0.92 -6.44
C GLY A 120 11.58 0.25 -5.36
N VAL A 121 12.06 0.24 -4.11
CA VAL A 121 11.31 -0.25 -2.94
C VAL A 121 10.07 0.61 -2.69
N GLY A 122 10.19 1.94 -2.73
CA GLY A 122 9.07 2.86 -2.57
C GLY A 122 7.96 2.65 -3.60
N LEU A 123 8.33 2.56 -4.89
CA LEU A 123 7.39 2.27 -5.97
C LEU A 123 6.75 0.88 -5.84
N ASN A 124 7.51 -0.14 -5.42
CA ASN A 124 6.95 -1.46 -5.16
C ASN A 124 5.86 -1.40 -4.10
N TYR A 125 6.14 -0.75 -2.96
CA TYR A 125 5.17 -0.61 -1.89
C TYR A 125 3.97 0.24 -2.33
N LEU A 126 4.16 1.30 -3.11
CA LEU A 126 3.04 2.08 -3.67
C LEU A 126 2.06 1.19 -4.45
N LEU A 127 2.58 0.39 -5.39
CA LEU A 127 1.75 -0.53 -6.20
C LEU A 127 1.03 -1.57 -5.34
N VAL A 128 1.70 -2.03 -4.28
CA VAL A 128 1.15 -3.05 -3.37
C VAL A 128 0.02 -2.48 -2.54
N VAL A 129 0.19 -1.27 -2.01
CA VAL A 129 -0.86 -0.59 -1.23
C VAL A 129 -2.03 -0.22 -2.12
N LEU A 130 -1.80 0.27 -3.34
CA LEU A 130 -2.86 0.52 -4.32
C LEU A 130 -3.66 -0.75 -4.63
N ARG A 131 -2.98 -1.89 -4.79
CA ARG A 131 -3.66 -3.18 -4.95
C ARG A 131 -4.48 -3.54 -3.72
N TRP A 132 -3.96 -3.36 -2.51
CA TRP A 132 -4.73 -3.62 -1.28
C TRP A 132 -5.98 -2.75 -1.19
N ILE A 133 -5.90 -1.50 -1.63
CA ILE A 133 -7.07 -0.63 -1.73
C ILE A 133 -8.10 -1.26 -2.67
N ASN A 134 -7.71 -1.62 -3.90
CA ASN A 134 -8.63 -2.25 -4.85
C ASN A 134 -9.26 -3.54 -4.32
N ASP A 135 -8.45 -4.42 -3.71
CA ASP A 135 -8.93 -5.67 -3.10
C ASP A 135 -9.97 -5.37 -1.99
N LEU A 136 -9.79 -4.27 -1.24
CA LEU A 136 -10.70 -3.84 -0.17
C LEU A 136 -12.01 -3.24 -0.71
N TRP A 137 -11.96 -2.49 -1.82
CA TRP A 137 -13.15 -2.01 -2.53
C TRP A 137 -13.98 -3.17 -3.09
N GLU A 138 -13.33 -4.13 -3.73
CA GLU A 138 -14.00 -5.31 -4.28
C GLU A 138 -14.70 -6.11 -3.15
N PHE A 139 -14.03 -6.28 -2.02
CA PHE A 139 -14.63 -6.92 -0.85
C PHE A 139 -15.82 -6.13 -0.29
N ALA A 140 -15.72 -4.80 -0.21
CA ALA A 140 -16.81 -3.96 0.26
C ALA A 140 -18.04 -4.05 -0.67
N ASP A 141 -17.85 -4.09 -1.98
CA ASP A 141 -18.95 -4.24 -2.94
C ASP A 141 -19.60 -5.63 -2.87
N GLN A 142 -18.82 -6.69 -2.66
CA GLN A 142 -19.37 -8.03 -2.41
C GLN A 142 -20.24 -8.06 -1.14
N LEU A 143 -19.80 -7.40 -0.06
CA LEU A 143 -20.59 -7.29 1.16
C LEU A 143 -21.91 -6.55 0.95
N ARG A 144 -21.89 -5.44 0.20
CA ARG A 144 -23.11 -4.68 -0.16
C ARG A 144 -24.11 -5.54 -0.94
N LEU A 145 -23.64 -6.35 -1.88
CA LEU A 145 -24.50 -7.26 -2.65
C LEU A 145 -25.12 -8.35 -1.76
N ILE A 146 -24.35 -8.91 -0.82
CA ILE A 146 -24.86 -9.90 0.13
C ILE A 146 -25.90 -9.26 1.06
N GLU A 147 -25.65 -8.03 1.53
CA GLU A 147 -26.59 -7.28 2.37
C GLU A 147 -27.92 -7.02 1.64
N GLN A 148 -27.87 -6.56 0.39
CA GLN A 148 -29.06 -6.34 -0.42
C GLN A 148 -29.87 -7.63 -0.59
N ARG A 149 -29.21 -8.76 -0.92
CA ARG A 149 -29.88 -10.06 -1.06
C ARG A 149 -30.54 -10.52 0.24
N LYS A 150 -29.89 -10.34 1.39
CA LYS A 150 -30.50 -10.69 2.69
C LYS A 150 -31.73 -9.82 2.98
N ARG A 151 -31.65 -8.51 2.74
CA ARG A 151 -32.80 -7.60 2.92
C ARG A 151 -33.97 -7.95 1.99
N ASP A 152 -33.69 -8.31 0.75
CA ASP A 152 -34.71 -8.73 -0.20
C ASP A 152 -35.38 -10.04 0.22
N GLN A 153 -34.61 -11.01 0.73
CA GLN A 153 -35.13 -12.26 1.28
C GLN A 153 -36.00 -12.04 2.52
N GLU A 154 -35.57 -11.20 3.47
CA GLU A 154 -36.38 -10.86 4.64
C GLU A 154 -37.68 -10.16 4.25
N THR A 155 -37.63 -9.28 3.25
CA THR A 155 -38.82 -8.57 2.75
C THR A 155 -39.77 -9.54 2.02
N ALA A 156 -39.24 -10.48 1.23
CA ALA A 156 -40.03 -11.50 0.56
C ALA A 156 -40.68 -12.46 1.57
N LEU A 157 -39.96 -12.89 2.61
CA LEU A 157 -40.51 -13.74 3.67
C LEU A 157 -41.63 -13.03 4.45
N LYS A 158 -41.47 -11.74 4.76
CA LYS A 158 -42.55 -10.94 5.38
C LYS A 158 -43.79 -10.87 4.50
N ARG A 159 -43.64 -10.61 3.20
CA ARG A 159 -44.76 -10.60 2.25
C ARG A 159 -45.48 -11.96 2.15
N LEU A 160 -44.73 -13.06 2.18
CA LEU A 160 -45.32 -14.41 2.20
C LEU A 160 -46.05 -14.70 3.51
N ALA A 161 -45.50 -14.27 4.65
CA ALA A 161 -46.14 -14.42 5.95
C ALA A 161 -47.42 -13.58 6.08
N ASP A 162 -47.42 -12.36 5.53
CA ASP A 162 -48.59 -11.48 5.49
C ASP A 162 -49.68 -12.00 4.53
N ALA A 163 -49.29 -12.63 3.41
CA ALA A 163 -50.24 -13.25 2.48
C ALA A 163 -50.83 -14.57 2.97
N ALA A 164 -50.23 -15.20 3.98
CA ALA A 164 -50.70 -16.44 4.60
C ALA A 164 -51.63 -16.20 5.82
N LYS A 165 -51.84 -14.94 6.22
CA LYS A 165 -52.81 -14.52 7.22
C LYS A 165 -54.10 -14.02 6.56
#